data_AF-A0A9W8XD12-F1
#
_entry.id   AF-A0A9W8XD12-F1
#
_cell.length_a   1.000
_cell.length_b   1.000
_cell.length_c   1.000
_cell.angle_alpha   90.00
_cell.angle_beta   90.00
_cell.angle_gamma   90.00
#
_symmetry.space_group_name_H-M   'P 1'
#
loop_
_entity.id
_entity.type
_entity.pdbx_description
1 polymer ?
#
loop_
_entity_poly.entity_id
_entity_poly.type
_entity_poly.pdbx_seq_one_letter_code
_entity_poly.pdbx_strand_id
1 'polypeptide(L)'
;MAVDVQNDSIAARTTVHGPLFRRMKLQKTIFLGPSAIRLPNARPSLDELEVDTLEPAELPILATQLSVKFPTETAPRGLESWYLLRGLEEGRRYEVRICWPAFQPTDFWLDTFPITQVFETPELISSLAGYSDRGRTLPLQRLGYTTDGSATAQSVLLLRVQAAASYYSTNKTLMAYPSPVDVDIILDPFILNVLPRSLGPTAIYIIAVAVAAYFISGYIYRWTITVSKEFEEKDHKE
;
A
#
# COMPACT_ATOMS: atom_id res chain seq x y z
N MET A 1 -62.21 5.04 -3.22
CA MET A 1 -61.25 6.13 -3.01
C MET A 1 -59.90 5.47 -2.79
N ALA A 2 -59.07 5.50 -3.84
CA ALA A 2 -57.82 4.76 -3.94
C ALA A 2 -56.65 5.60 -3.43
N VAL A 3 -55.72 4.98 -2.70
CA VAL A 3 -54.28 5.30 -2.60
C VAL A 3 -53.63 3.98 -2.13
N ASP A 4 -53.34 3.06 -3.04
CA ASP A 4 -52.04 2.84 -3.70
C ASP A 4 -50.86 2.69 -2.73
N VAL A 5 -50.42 1.44 -2.56
CA VAL A 5 -49.27 1.00 -1.79
C VAL A 5 -48.16 0.75 -2.79
N GLN A 6 -47.35 1.77 -3.06
CA GLN A 6 -46.19 1.65 -3.93
C GLN A 6 -44.98 1.17 -3.13
N ASN A 7 -44.73 -0.12 -3.26
CA ASN A 7 -43.55 -0.84 -2.82
C ASN A 7 -42.42 -0.62 -3.84
N ASP A 8 -41.45 0.27 -3.57
CA ASP A 8 -40.28 0.47 -4.42
C ASP A 8 -38.97 0.14 -3.69
N SER A 9 -38.56 -1.12 -3.86
CA SER A 9 -37.23 -1.51 -4.37
C SER A 9 -36.08 -0.49 -4.19
N ILE A 10 -35.30 -0.61 -3.12
CA ILE A 10 -33.91 -0.12 -3.11
C ILE A 10 -33.03 -1.25 -3.67
N ALA A 11 -32.88 -1.22 -4.99
CA ALA A 11 -31.93 -2.02 -5.72
C ALA A 11 -30.51 -1.69 -5.24
N ALA A 12 -29.81 -2.71 -4.73
CA ALA A 12 -28.37 -2.71 -4.57
C ALA A 12 -27.72 -2.43 -5.92
N ARG A 13 -27.29 -1.19 -6.15
CA ARG A 13 -26.41 -0.83 -7.27
C ARG A 13 -24.98 -1.24 -6.92
N THR A 14 -24.72 -2.53 -7.04
CA THR A 14 -23.35 -3.04 -7.20
C THR A 14 -22.88 -2.61 -8.59
N THR A 15 -22.37 -1.37 -8.68
CA THR A 15 -21.79 -0.87 -9.92
C THR A 15 -20.40 -1.50 -10.07
N VAL A 16 -20.37 -2.71 -10.64
CA VAL A 16 -19.15 -3.33 -11.16
C VAL A 16 -18.73 -2.51 -12.39
N HIS A 17 -17.89 -1.50 -12.18
CA HIS A 17 -17.25 -0.79 -13.28
C HIS A 17 -16.15 -1.68 -13.87
N GLY A 18 -16.26 -1.99 -15.16
CA GLY A 18 -15.23 -2.65 -15.96
C GLY A 18 -13.90 -1.87 -16.01
N PRO A 19 -12.88 -2.39 -16.71
CA PRO A 19 -11.50 -1.91 -16.64
C PRO A 19 -11.33 -0.60 -17.43
N LEU A 20 -11.89 0.48 -16.91
CA LEU A 20 -11.35 1.81 -17.15
C LEU A 20 -9.95 1.79 -16.54
N PHE A 21 -8.93 2.05 -17.35
CA PHE A 21 -7.59 2.40 -16.88
C PHE A 21 -7.72 3.51 -15.82
N ARG A 22 -7.89 3.12 -14.56
CA ARG A 22 -7.97 4.04 -13.43
C ARG A 22 -6.57 4.60 -13.31
N ARG A 23 -6.40 5.86 -13.72
CA ARG A 23 -5.20 6.61 -13.34
C ARG A 23 -5.19 6.62 -11.82
N MET A 24 -4.12 6.07 -11.27
CA MET A 24 -3.90 5.95 -9.84
C MET A 24 -2.64 6.73 -9.51
N LYS A 25 -2.64 7.40 -8.37
CA LYS A 25 -1.43 7.97 -7.79
C LYS A 25 -0.89 7.02 -6.73
N LEU A 26 0.40 7.14 -6.48
CA LEU A 26 1.14 6.29 -5.56
C LEU A 26 2.07 7.16 -4.72
N GLN A 27 2.09 6.91 -3.42
CA GLN A 27 3.09 7.42 -2.50
C GLN A 27 3.72 6.23 -1.78
N LYS A 28 5.01 6.29 -1.50
CA LYS A 28 5.74 5.18 -0.89
C LYS A 28 6.79 5.62 0.12
N THR A 29 7.09 4.73 1.06
CA THR A 29 8.22 4.82 1.97
C THR A 29 8.89 3.46 2.14
N ILE A 30 10.19 3.44 2.46
CA ILE A 30 10.99 2.22 2.61
C ILE A 30 11.65 2.26 3.98
N PHE A 31 11.63 1.14 4.69
CA PHE A 31 12.24 0.99 6.01
C PHE A 31 12.82 -0.41 6.19
N LEU A 32 13.54 -0.60 7.29
CA LEU A 32 14.06 -1.88 7.72
C LEU A 32 13.20 -2.43 8.86
N GLY A 33 12.95 -3.74 8.85
CA GLY A 33 12.29 -4.43 9.94
C GLY A 33 13.09 -4.26 11.23
N PRO A 34 12.48 -3.77 12.32
CA PRO A 34 13.17 -3.58 13.59
C PRO A 34 13.47 -4.95 14.24
N SER A 35 14.37 -4.96 15.21
CA SER A 35 14.59 -6.15 16.04
C SER A 35 13.32 -6.51 16.80
N ALA A 36 13.07 -7.80 16.99
CA ALA A 36 11.90 -8.26 17.72
C ALA A 36 11.99 -7.87 19.20
N ILE A 37 10.97 -7.17 19.70
CA ILE A 37 10.93 -6.75 21.11
C ILE A 37 9.90 -7.60 21.83
N ARG A 38 10.21 -8.00 23.08
CA ARG A 38 9.19 -8.54 23.97
C ARG A 38 8.34 -7.40 24.47
N LEU A 39 7.14 -7.28 23.91
CA LEU A 39 6.17 -6.29 24.35
C LEU A 39 5.76 -6.63 25.78
N PRO A 40 6.00 -5.74 26.76
CA PRO A 40 5.44 -5.94 28.08
C PRO A 40 3.91 -5.97 27.95
N ASN A 41 3.24 -6.86 28.69
CA ASN A 41 1.77 -6.89 28.83
C ASN A 41 1.27 -5.67 29.65
N ALA A 42 1.79 -4.48 29.36
CA ALA A 42 1.39 -3.23 29.97
C ALA A 42 0.12 -2.73 29.29
N ARG A 43 -0.84 -2.26 30.09
CA ARG A 43 -2.04 -1.61 29.57
C ARG A 43 -1.77 -0.13 29.31
N PRO A 44 -2.32 0.46 28.24
CA PRO A 44 -3.18 -0.18 27.24
C PRO A 44 -2.36 -1.07 26.27
N SER A 45 -2.88 -2.27 25.99
CA SER A 45 -2.24 -3.18 25.04
C SER A 45 -2.41 -2.65 23.60
N LEU A 46 -1.51 -2.99 22.68
CA LEU A 46 -1.61 -2.56 21.28
C LEU A 46 -2.95 -2.92 20.62
N ASP A 47 -3.57 -4.01 21.07
CA ASP A 47 -4.86 -4.47 20.54
C ASP A 47 -6.06 -3.67 21.08
N GLU A 48 -5.82 -2.86 22.11
CA GLU A 48 -6.77 -1.90 22.70
C GLU A 48 -6.73 -0.54 21.99
N LEU A 49 -5.70 -0.28 21.18
CA LEU A 49 -5.60 0.96 20.39
C LEU A 49 -6.58 0.99 19.20
N GLU A 50 -7.28 -0.11 18.90
CA GLU A 50 -8.25 -0.22 17.79
C GLU A 50 -7.70 0.26 16.43
N VAL A 51 -6.42 -0.03 16.19
CA VAL A 51 -5.71 0.32 14.97
C VAL A 51 -5.67 -0.89 14.03
N ASP A 52 -5.97 -0.66 12.74
CA ASP A 52 -5.87 -1.70 11.71
C ASP A 52 -4.44 -2.21 11.55
N THR A 53 -4.29 -3.52 11.31
CA THR A 53 -2.99 -4.21 11.22
C THR A 53 -2.70 -4.67 9.80
N LEU A 54 -1.46 -4.47 9.34
CA LEU A 54 -0.90 -5.00 8.09
C LEU A 54 0.19 -6.03 8.41
N GLU A 55 0.15 -7.16 7.70
CA GLU A 55 1.11 -8.24 7.86
C GLU A 55 1.65 -8.71 6.50
N PRO A 56 2.98 -8.81 6.30
CA PRO A 56 3.53 -9.15 4.99
C PRO A 56 3.10 -10.52 4.44
N ALA A 57 2.75 -11.47 5.32
CA ALA A 57 2.46 -12.85 4.94
C ALA A 57 0.96 -13.12 4.74
N GLU A 58 0.10 -12.60 5.63
CA GLU A 58 -1.33 -12.92 5.64
C GLU A 58 -2.18 -11.78 5.04
N LEU A 59 -1.85 -10.52 5.36
CA LEU A 59 -2.63 -9.34 5.00
C LEU A 59 -1.73 -8.22 4.45
N PRO A 60 -1.11 -8.43 3.26
CA PRO A 60 -0.19 -7.46 2.69
C PRO A 60 -0.89 -6.25 2.06
N ILE A 61 -2.22 -6.29 1.90
CA ILE A 61 -3.03 -5.23 1.29
C ILE A 61 -4.21 -4.92 2.21
N LEU A 62 -4.38 -3.63 2.54
CA LEU A 62 -5.49 -3.09 3.30
C LEU A 62 -6.22 -2.02 2.47
N ALA A 63 -7.42 -2.34 2.02
CA ALA A 63 -8.31 -1.38 1.36
C ALA A 63 -9.12 -0.63 2.43
N THR A 64 -9.03 0.70 2.48
CA THR A 64 -9.67 1.52 3.51
C THR A 64 -10.05 2.91 2.98
N GLN A 65 -10.83 3.67 3.75
CA GLN A 65 -11.18 5.05 3.45
C GLN A 65 -10.52 6.00 4.44
N LEU A 66 -9.66 6.87 3.92
CA LEU A 66 -8.97 7.88 4.71
C LEU A 66 -9.78 9.17 4.73
N SER A 67 -10.13 9.62 5.93
CA SER A 67 -10.66 10.96 6.13
C SER A 67 -9.57 11.98 5.90
N VAL A 68 -9.87 13.00 5.10
CA VAL A 68 -8.93 14.07 4.76
C VAL A 68 -9.43 15.40 5.29
N LYS A 69 -8.53 16.36 5.42
CA LYS A 69 -8.87 17.76 5.70
C LYS A 69 -7.96 18.66 4.88
N PHE A 70 -8.44 19.86 4.56
CA PHE A 70 -7.57 20.86 3.96
C PHE A 70 -6.45 21.27 4.94
N PRO A 71 -5.23 21.55 4.44
CA PRO A 71 -4.14 22.06 5.24
C PRO A 71 -4.55 23.31 6.05
N THR A 72 -4.24 23.31 7.35
CA THR A 72 -4.36 24.49 8.23
C THR A 72 -3.00 24.82 8.84
N GLU A 73 -2.85 26.02 9.41
CA GLU A 73 -1.58 26.42 10.07
C GLU A 73 -1.15 25.43 11.16
N THR A 74 -2.12 24.90 11.91
CA THR A 74 -1.91 23.90 12.96
C THR A 74 -1.76 22.47 12.46
N ALA A 75 -2.20 22.19 11.22
CA ALA A 75 -2.20 20.85 10.63
C ALA A 75 -1.90 20.94 9.12
N PRO A 76 -0.66 21.29 8.74
CA PRO A 76 -0.32 21.56 7.34
C PRO A 76 -0.38 20.29 6.46
N ARG A 77 -0.31 19.11 7.07
CA ARG A 77 -0.40 17.80 6.39
C ARG A 77 -1.76 17.12 6.55
N GLY A 78 -2.77 17.86 7.01
CA GLY A 78 -4.13 17.36 7.14
C GLY A 78 -4.31 16.42 8.35
N LEU A 79 -5.08 15.35 8.17
CA LEU A 79 -5.43 14.42 9.24
C LEU A 79 -4.43 13.28 9.34
N GLU A 80 -4.19 12.82 10.57
CA GLU A 80 -3.34 11.67 10.84
C GLU A 80 -4.17 10.41 11.06
N SER A 81 -3.73 9.34 10.41
CA SER A 81 -4.23 7.97 10.56
C SER A 81 -3.07 7.05 10.89
N TRP A 82 -3.31 6.09 11.77
CA TRP A 82 -2.29 5.20 12.28
C TRP A 82 -2.62 3.76 11.90
N TYR A 83 -1.59 2.98 11.60
CA TYR A 83 -1.66 1.57 11.24
C TYR A 83 -0.54 0.80 11.93
N LEU A 84 -0.78 -0.47 12.21
CA LEU A 84 0.19 -1.32 12.88
C LEU A 84 0.79 -2.32 11.88
N LEU A 85 2.11 -2.36 11.80
CA LEU A 85 2.85 -3.31 10.96
C LEU A 85 3.40 -4.40 11.86
N ARG A 86 2.99 -5.66 11.62
CA ARG A 86 3.44 -6.83 12.41
C ARG A 86 4.07 -7.89 11.51
N GLY A 87 4.69 -8.88 12.13
CA GLY A 87 5.30 -10.01 11.43
C GLY A 87 6.49 -9.60 10.55
N LEU A 88 7.21 -8.54 10.95
CA LEU A 88 8.38 -8.07 10.22
C LEU A 88 9.61 -8.92 10.57
N GLU A 89 10.48 -9.14 9.59
CA GLU A 89 11.76 -9.80 9.78
C GLU A 89 12.84 -8.75 10.07
N GLU A 90 13.63 -8.97 11.12
CA GLU A 90 14.70 -8.06 11.51
C GLU A 90 15.71 -7.86 10.36
N GLY A 91 16.03 -6.60 10.06
CA GLY A 91 17.01 -6.24 9.02
C GLY A 91 16.53 -6.46 7.58
N ARG A 92 15.31 -6.97 7.37
CA ARG A 92 14.71 -7.07 6.05
C ARG A 92 14.13 -5.73 5.61
N ARG A 93 14.29 -5.38 4.34
CA ARG A 93 13.72 -4.16 3.75
C ARG A 93 12.25 -4.38 3.41
N TYR A 94 11.42 -3.41 3.77
CA TYR A 94 10.02 -3.35 3.44
C TYR A 94 9.70 -2.02 2.76
N GLU A 95 8.75 -2.05 1.83
CA GLU A 95 8.19 -0.87 1.21
C GLU A 95 6.70 -0.82 1.50
N VAL A 96 6.24 0.30 2.06
CA VAL A 96 4.80 0.58 2.18
C VAL A 96 4.41 1.53 1.08
N ARG A 97 3.32 1.18 0.39
CA ARG A 97 2.74 1.91 -0.73
C ARG A 97 1.31 2.29 -0.39
N ILE A 98 0.94 3.54 -0.66
CA ILE A 98 -0.45 3.98 -0.64
C ILE A 98 -0.85 4.33 -2.06
N CYS A 99 -1.94 3.71 -2.49
CA CYS A 99 -2.50 3.77 -3.82
C CYS A 99 -3.87 4.44 -3.74
N TRP A 100 -4.14 5.46 -4.56
CA TRP A 100 -5.45 6.13 -4.55
C TRP A 100 -5.85 6.66 -5.94
N PRO A 101 -7.15 6.85 -6.20
CA PRO A 101 -7.62 7.31 -7.50
C PRO A 101 -7.10 8.71 -7.84
N ALA A 102 -6.59 8.90 -9.06
CA ALA A 102 -6.02 10.19 -9.48
C ALA A 102 -7.06 11.32 -9.58
N PHE A 103 -8.36 11.00 -9.58
CA PHE A 103 -9.46 11.97 -9.57
C PHE A 103 -9.84 12.45 -8.16
N GLN A 104 -9.18 11.96 -7.11
CA GLN A 104 -9.29 12.46 -5.74
C GLN A 104 -7.96 13.15 -5.40
N PRO A 105 -7.83 14.48 -5.66
CA PRO A 105 -6.59 15.21 -5.39
C PRO A 105 -6.34 15.25 -3.89
N THR A 106 -5.33 14.50 -3.46
CA THR A 106 -4.96 14.36 -2.06
C THR A 106 -3.46 14.11 -2.02
N ASP A 107 -2.80 14.79 -1.09
CA ASP A 107 -1.39 14.63 -0.83
C ASP A 107 -1.23 13.75 0.42
N PHE A 108 -0.35 12.76 0.31
CA PHE A 108 -0.09 11.77 1.35
C PHE A 108 1.36 11.85 1.81
N TRP A 109 1.56 11.69 3.12
CA TRP A 109 2.87 11.51 3.74
C TRP A 109 2.85 10.24 4.59
N LEU A 110 3.91 9.44 4.49
CA LEU A 110 4.04 8.17 5.20
C LEU A 110 5.31 8.21 6.02
N ASP A 111 5.15 8.06 7.33
CA ASP A 111 6.24 7.96 8.28
C ASP A 111 6.11 6.65 9.06
N THR A 112 7.25 6.08 9.41
CA THR A 112 7.34 4.78 10.11
C THR A 112 8.09 4.98 11.40
N PHE A 113 7.51 4.56 12.51
CA PHE A 113 8.08 4.74 13.84
C PHE A 113 8.14 3.41 14.61
N PRO A 114 9.27 3.09 15.25
CA PRO A 114 9.30 2.02 16.23
C PRO A 114 8.41 2.38 17.41
N ILE A 115 7.85 1.37 18.04
CA ILE A 115 6.88 1.54 19.12
C ILE A 115 7.45 2.33 20.31
N THR A 116 8.71 2.11 20.64
CA THR A 116 9.41 2.80 21.74
C THR A 116 9.48 4.30 21.48
N GLN A 117 9.81 4.71 20.26
CA GLN A 117 9.89 6.12 19.88
C GLN A 117 8.54 6.81 19.95
N VAL A 118 7.46 6.12 19.54
CA VAL A 118 6.10 6.69 19.67
C VAL A 118 5.82 6.96 21.13
N PHE A 119 6.05 5.99 22.02
CA PHE A 119 5.77 6.14 23.45
C PHE A 119 6.69 7.13 24.18
N GLU A 120 7.87 7.42 23.64
CA GLU A 120 8.78 8.43 24.20
C GLU A 120 8.48 9.84 23.70
N THR A 121 7.72 9.99 22.61
CA THR A 121 7.44 11.29 21.98
C THR A 121 6.00 11.73 22.27
N PRO A 122 5.79 12.78 23.10
CA PRO A 122 4.44 13.21 23.50
C PRO A 122 3.53 13.56 22.33
N GLU A 123 4.10 14.17 21.27
CA GLU A 123 3.34 14.57 20.09
C GLU A 123 2.76 13.34 19.35
N LEU A 124 3.54 12.27 19.20
CA LEU A 124 3.11 11.06 18.50
C LEU A 124 2.08 10.27 19.29
N ILE A 125 2.23 10.15 20.62
CA ILE A 125 1.20 9.54 21.47
C ILE A 125 -0.09 10.33 21.38
N SER A 126 -0.01 11.66 21.43
CA SER A 126 -1.21 12.51 21.41
C SER A 126 -2.02 12.33 20.13
N SER A 127 -1.35 12.18 18.98
CA SER A 127 -2.01 12.00 17.72
C SER A 127 -2.51 10.57 17.50
N LEU A 128 -1.79 9.58 18.02
CA LEU A 128 -2.24 8.18 18.05
C LEU A 128 -3.49 8.01 18.92
N ALA A 129 -3.49 8.59 20.13
CA ALA A 129 -4.66 8.61 21.01
C ALA A 129 -5.84 9.31 20.35
N GLY A 130 -5.60 10.47 19.73
CA GLY A 130 -6.63 11.19 18.99
C GLY A 130 -7.21 10.40 17.81
N TYR A 131 -6.43 9.54 17.15
CA TYR A 131 -6.92 8.62 16.12
C TYR A 131 -7.74 7.47 16.72
N SER A 132 -7.22 6.82 17.76
CA SER A 132 -7.89 5.71 18.46
C SER A 132 -9.27 6.13 18.99
N ASP A 133 -9.39 7.31 19.58
CA ASP A 133 -10.67 7.85 20.06
C ASP A 133 -11.70 8.08 18.95
N ARG A 134 -11.26 8.35 17.71
CA ARG A 134 -12.16 8.43 16.55
C ARG A 134 -12.59 7.05 16.07
N GLY A 135 -11.68 6.06 16.11
CA GLY A 135 -11.90 4.67 15.69
C GLY A 135 -13.00 3.94 16.47
N ARG A 136 -13.17 4.28 17.76
CA ARG A 136 -14.18 3.72 18.68
C ARG A 136 -15.64 3.81 18.23
N THR A 137 -15.92 4.48 17.10
CA THR A 137 -17.27 4.71 16.58
C THR A 137 -17.65 3.83 15.37
N LEU A 138 -16.75 2.99 14.83
CA LEU A 138 -17.02 2.14 13.67
C LEU A 138 -16.97 0.63 14.03
N PRO A 139 -18.07 -0.12 13.87
CA PRO A 139 -18.06 -1.57 14.06
C PRO A 139 -17.52 -2.24 12.80
N LEU A 140 -16.20 -2.37 12.66
CA LEU A 140 -15.60 -3.16 11.58
C LEU A 140 -15.00 -4.46 12.11
N GLN A 141 -15.75 -5.53 11.81
CA GLN A 141 -15.35 -6.91 11.53
C GLN A 141 -13.87 -7.24 11.77
N ARG A 142 -13.52 -7.49 13.03
CA ARG A 142 -12.32 -8.22 13.44
C ARG A 142 -12.26 -9.53 12.64
N LEU A 143 -11.34 -9.63 11.69
CA LEU A 143 -10.74 -10.92 11.38
C LEU A 143 -10.07 -11.38 12.68
N GLY A 144 -10.69 -12.34 13.35
CA GLY A 144 -10.25 -12.88 14.62
C GLY A 144 -8.88 -13.51 14.47
N TYR A 145 -7.83 -12.73 14.73
CA TYR A 145 -6.55 -13.27 15.13
C TYR A 145 -6.65 -13.57 16.62
N THR A 146 -6.87 -14.84 16.95
CA THR A 146 -6.71 -15.36 18.31
C THR A 146 -5.25 -15.21 18.68
N THR A 147 -4.90 -14.17 19.42
CA THR A 147 -3.58 -14.09 20.05
C THR A 147 -3.60 -15.05 21.23
N ASP A 148 -3.01 -16.23 21.04
CA ASP A 148 -2.49 -17.02 22.13
C ASP A 148 -1.58 -16.11 22.96
N GLY A 149 -1.94 -15.90 24.24
CA GLY A 149 -1.31 -14.99 25.18
C GLY A 149 0.10 -15.39 25.62
N SER A 150 0.98 -15.75 24.70
CA SER A 150 2.39 -15.99 24.94
C SER A 150 3.18 -14.74 24.54
N ALA A 151 3.99 -14.21 25.45
CA ALA A 151 4.92 -13.11 25.22
C ALA A 151 6.03 -13.50 24.24
N THR A 152 5.66 -13.75 22.98
CA THR A 152 6.59 -13.97 21.88
C THR A 152 7.19 -12.63 21.47
N ALA A 153 8.50 -12.61 21.20
CA ALA A 153 9.15 -11.42 20.68
C ALA A 153 8.57 -11.15 19.29
N GLN A 154 7.98 -9.97 19.10
CA GLN A 154 7.40 -9.56 17.83
C GLN A 154 8.14 -8.33 17.31
N SER A 155 8.43 -8.32 16.01
CA SER A 155 8.91 -7.13 15.32
C SER A 155 7.70 -6.31 14.89
N VAL A 156 7.53 -5.14 15.51
CA VAL A 156 6.34 -4.30 15.37
C VAL A 156 6.75 -2.87 15.09
N LEU A 157 6.02 -2.24 14.18
CA LEU A 157 6.27 -0.87 13.75
C LEU A 157 4.94 -0.13 13.51
N LEU A 158 4.86 1.13 13.91
CA LEU A 158 3.69 1.97 13.68
C LEU A 158 3.88 2.81 12.41
N LEU A 159 2.91 2.71 11.49
CA LEU A 159 2.83 3.53 10.30
C LEU A 159 1.90 4.72 10.56
N ARG A 160 2.42 5.93 10.41
CA ARG A 160 1.64 7.16 10.38
C ARG A 160 1.39 7.58 8.94
N VAL A 161 0.12 7.74 8.59
CA VAL A 161 -0.33 8.27 7.32
C VAL A 161 -0.97 9.63 7.55
N GLN A 162 -0.41 10.67 6.95
CA GLN A 162 -1.00 12.01 6.96
C GLN A 162 -1.61 12.27 5.59
N ALA A 163 -2.86 12.75 5.56
CA ALA A 163 -3.60 12.96 4.33
C ALA A 163 -4.26 14.34 4.30
N ALA A 164 -3.94 15.11 3.26
CA ALA A 164 -4.48 16.45 3.06
C ALA A 164 -5.17 16.56 1.70
N ALA A 165 -6.38 17.14 1.70
CA ALA A 165 -7.09 17.44 0.46
C ALA A 165 -6.34 18.54 -0.31
N SER A 166 -6.07 18.31 -1.61
CA SER A 166 -5.26 19.20 -2.46
C SER A 166 -6.02 19.67 -3.71
N TYR A 167 -7.26 20.15 -3.50
CA TYR A 167 -8.10 20.74 -4.54
C TYR A 167 -8.77 22.03 -4.08
N TYR A 168 -9.31 22.78 -5.04
CA TYR A 168 -10.16 23.94 -4.75
C TYR A 168 -11.49 23.79 -5.48
N SER A 169 -12.57 24.16 -4.81
CA SER A 169 -13.93 24.11 -5.34
C SER A 169 -14.70 25.37 -4.96
N THR A 170 -15.65 25.77 -5.79
CA THR A 170 -16.62 26.83 -5.48
C THR A 170 -17.69 26.37 -4.50
N ASN A 171 -17.85 25.05 -4.32
CA ASN A 171 -18.78 24.48 -3.35
C ASN A 171 -18.20 24.60 -1.93
N LYS A 172 -18.74 25.53 -1.14
CA LYS A 172 -18.31 25.80 0.24
C LYS A 172 -18.44 24.59 1.15
N THR A 173 -19.46 23.76 0.97
CA THR A 173 -19.66 22.56 1.79
C THR A 173 -18.54 21.54 1.56
N LEU A 174 -18.14 21.36 0.29
CA LEU A 174 -17.04 20.46 -0.08
C LEU A 174 -15.67 21.00 0.36
N MET A 175 -15.53 22.33 0.43
CA MET A 175 -14.34 22.99 0.98
C MET A 175 -14.28 22.92 2.52
N ALA A 176 -15.42 22.82 3.21
CA ALA A 176 -15.48 22.69 4.66
C ALA A 176 -15.32 21.23 5.12
N TYR A 177 -15.95 20.31 4.41
CA TYR A 177 -15.98 18.88 4.69
C TYR A 177 -15.62 18.09 3.42
N PRO A 178 -14.32 17.91 3.14
CA PRO A 178 -13.90 17.13 1.98
C PRO A 178 -14.30 15.65 2.16
N SER A 179 -14.64 15.00 1.05
CA SER A 179 -15.01 13.59 1.07
C SER A 179 -13.79 12.70 1.43
N PRO A 180 -13.99 11.58 2.14
CA PRO A 180 -12.95 10.58 2.34
C PRO A 180 -12.40 10.04 1.01
N VAL A 181 -11.16 9.58 1.06
CA VAL A 181 -10.41 9.07 -0.11
C VAL A 181 -10.29 7.56 0.02
N ASP A 182 -10.65 6.83 -1.03
CA ASP A 182 -10.46 5.38 -1.09
C ASP A 182 -8.98 5.09 -1.34
N VAL A 183 -8.36 4.30 -0.46
CA VAL A 183 -6.94 3.97 -0.57
C VAL A 183 -6.69 2.48 -0.39
N ASP A 184 -5.69 1.97 -1.10
CA ASP A 184 -5.11 0.66 -0.85
C ASP A 184 -3.71 0.85 -0.26
N ILE A 185 -3.52 0.39 0.98
CA ILE A 185 -2.23 0.37 1.66
C ILE A 185 -1.60 -1.01 1.45
N ILE A 186 -0.41 -1.05 0.88
CA ILE A 186 0.29 -2.29 0.51
C ILE A 186 1.63 -2.35 1.24
N LEU A 187 1.90 -3.45 1.94
CA LEU A 187 3.17 -3.75 2.59
C LEU A 187 3.91 -4.83 1.79
N ASP A 188 4.97 -4.44 1.09
CA ASP A 188 5.74 -5.33 0.20
C ASP A 188 7.13 -5.63 0.78
N PRO A 189 7.45 -6.90 1.09
CA PRO A 189 8.79 -7.29 1.52
C PRO A 189 9.78 -7.34 0.34
N PHE A 190 11.03 -6.97 0.58
CA PHE A 190 12.08 -7.13 -0.44
C PHE A 190 12.62 -8.57 -0.47
N ILE A 191 13.02 -9.00 -1.66
CA ILE A 191 13.83 -10.20 -1.89
C ILE A 191 15.29 -9.75 -1.91
N LEU A 192 16.13 -10.40 -1.09
CA LEU A 192 17.57 -10.10 -0.96
C LEU A 192 17.87 -8.62 -0.64
N ASN A 193 16.92 -7.87 -0.09
CA ASN A 193 17.04 -6.44 0.19
C ASN A 193 17.35 -5.55 -1.04
N VAL A 194 17.14 -6.05 -2.26
CA VAL A 194 17.36 -5.31 -3.52
C VAL A 194 16.04 -4.98 -4.23
N LEU A 195 15.16 -5.97 -4.40
CA LEU A 195 13.93 -5.81 -5.21
C LEU A 195 12.68 -6.13 -4.39
N PRO A 196 11.57 -5.39 -4.57
CA PRO A 196 10.28 -5.76 -3.98
C PRO A 196 9.83 -7.14 -4.47
N ARG A 197 9.22 -7.95 -3.59
CA ARG A 197 8.79 -9.31 -3.92
C ARG A 197 7.76 -9.34 -5.03
N SER A 198 6.88 -8.34 -5.08
CA SER A 198 5.88 -8.20 -6.15
C SER A 198 6.49 -8.08 -7.56
N LEU A 199 7.73 -7.60 -7.69
CA LEU A 199 8.41 -7.43 -8.98
C LEU A 199 9.13 -8.71 -9.46
N GLY A 200 9.21 -9.75 -8.61
CA GLY A 200 9.89 -11.00 -8.91
C GLY A 200 9.46 -11.67 -10.22
N PRO A 201 8.15 -11.88 -10.47
CA PRO A 201 7.68 -12.48 -11.72
C PRO A 201 8.07 -11.67 -12.96
N THR A 202 8.03 -10.35 -12.88
CA THR A 202 8.42 -9.45 -13.98
C THR A 202 9.92 -9.54 -14.26
N ALA A 203 10.76 -9.60 -13.22
CA ALA A 203 12.19 -9.78 -13.38
C ALA A 203 12.54 -11.11 -14.05
N ILE A 204 11.89 -12.21 -13.64
CA ILE A 204 12.05 -13.54 -14.27
C ILE A 204 11.67 -13.47 -15.75
N TYR A 205 10.55 -12.84 -16.07
CA TYR A 205 10.09 -12.67 -17.45
C TYR A 205 11.12 -11.90 -18.31
N ILE A 206 11.64 -10.76 -17.81
CA ILE A 206 12.65 -9.98 -18.53
C ILE A 206 13.91 -10.80 -18.78
N ILE A 207 14.37 -11.58 -17.79
CA ILE A 207 15.53 -12.47 -17.94
C ILE A 207 15.28 -13.52 -19.02
N ALA A 208 14.11 -14.17 -19.01
CA ALA A 208 13.76 -15.18 -20.02
C ALA A 208 13.75 -14.58 -21.44
N VAL A 209 13.16 -13.40 -21.61
CA VAL A 209 13.14 -12.67 -22.89
C VAL A 209 14.55 -12.31 -23.33
N ALA A 210 15.40 -11.83 -22.42
CA ALA A 210 16.78 -11.46 -22.73
C ALA A 210 17.61 -12.67 -23.19
N VAL A 211 17.46 -13.83 -22.53
CA VAL A 211 18.13 -15.08 -22.90
C VAL A 211 17.66 -15.55 -24.28
N ALA A 212 16.36 -15.55 -24.55
CA ALA A 212 15.82 -15.91 -25.85
C ALA A 212 16.33 -14.99 -26.96
N ALA A 213 16.35 -13.67 -26.73
CA ALA A 213 16.88 -12.70 -27.68
C ALA A 213 18.37 -12.93 -27.98
N TYR A 214 19.17 -13.27 -26.96
CA TYR A 214 20.58 -13.61 -27.15
C TYR A 214 20.77 -14.83 -28.06
N PHE A 215 20.00 -15.90 -27.85
CA PHE A 215 20.05 -17.09 -28.71
C PHE A 215 19.62 -16.81 -30.15
N ILE A 216 18.53 -16.06 -30.34
CA ILE A 216 18.03 -15.69 -31.66
C ILE A 216 19.05 -14.82 -32.40
N SER A 217 19.66 -13.85 -31.72
CA SER A 217 20.72 -13.01 -32.28
C SER A 217 21.92 -13.86 -32.73
N GLY A 218 22.37 -14.81 -31.91
CA GLY A 218 23.44 -15.74 -32.28
C GLY A 218 23.09 -16.63 -33.47
N TYR A 219 21.84 -17.08 -33.57
CA TYR A 219 21.35 -17.87 -34.70
C TYR A 219 21.39 -17.07 -36.00
N ILE A 220 20.85 -15.83 -35.98
CA ILE A 220 20.84 -14.95 -37.15
C ILE A 220 22.27 -14.62 -37.59
N TYR A 221 23.16 -14.29 -36.65
CA TYR A 221 24.55 -13.98 -36.97
C TYR A 221 25.25 -15.14 -37.69
N ARG A 222 25.06 -16.38 -37.20
CA ARG A 222 25.60 -17.58 -37.85
C ARG A 222 24.98 -17.79 -39.23
N TRP A 223 23.68 -17.59 -39.37
CA TRP A 223 22.98 -17.74 -40.64
C TRP A 223 23.48 -16.74 -41.69
N THR A 224 23.67 -15.47 -41.32
CA THR A 224 24.23 -14.45 -42.23
C THR A 224 25.63 -14.82 -42.70
N ILE A 225 26.51 -15.33 -41.82
CA ILE A 225 27.85 -15.78 -42.22
C ILE A 225 27.78 -16.94 -43.21
N THR A 226 26.88 -17.90 -43.00
CA THR A 226 26.71 -19.04 -43.91
C THR A 226 26.29 -18.57 -45.30
N VAL A 227 25.31 -17.66 -45.37
CA VAL A 227 24.83 -17.12 -46.64
C VAL A 227 25.94 -16.35 -47.36
N SER A 228 26.71 -15.51 -46.65
CA SER A 228 27.85 -14.78 -47.25
C SER A 228 28.91 -15.72 -47.84
N LYS A 229 29.21 -16.84 -47.20
CA LYS A 229 30.17 -17.83 -47.72
C LYS A 229 29.68 -18.51 -48.99
N GLU A 230 28.37 -18.78 -49.09
CA GLU A 230 27.80 -19.38 -50.30
C GLU A 230 27.87 -18.42 -51.50
N PHE A 231 27.79 -17.11 -51.26
CA PHE A 231 27.99 -16.10 -52.32
C PHE A 231 29.44 -16.02 -52.79
N GLU A 232 30.44 -16.04 -51.89
CA GLU A 232 31.85 -16.04 -52.31
C GLU A 232 32.25 -17.30 -53.09
N GLU A 233 31.71 -18.48 -52.77
CA GLU A 233 32.03 -19.70 -53.51
C GLU A 233 31.43 -19.72 -54.93
N LYS A 234 30.29 -19.06 -55.15
CA LYS A 234 29.67 -18.93 -56.48
C LYS A 234 30.43 -17.94 -57.37
N ASP A 235 30.93 -16.84 -56.82
CA ASP A 235 31.70 -15.83 -57.56
C ASP A 235 33.09 -16.33 -57.99
N HIS A 236 33.68 -17.31 -57.29
CA HIS A 236 34.98 -17.90 -57.65
C HIS A 236 34.91 -19.05 -58.68
N LYS A 237 33.71 -19.50 -59.05
CA LYS A 237 33.47 -20.63 -59.97
C LYS A 237 33.03 -20.21 -61.38
N GLU A 238 32.79 -18.92 -61.62
CA GLU A 238 32.65 -18.33 -62.97
C GLU A 238 34.00 -17.81 -63.49
#